data_AF-A0AAQ3VFH1-F1
#
_entry.id   AF-A0AAQ3VFH1-F1
#
_cell.length_a   1.000
_cell.length_b   1.000
_cell.length_c   1.000
_cell.angle_alpha   90.00
_cell.angle_beta   90.00
_cell.angle_gamma   90.00
#
_symmetry.space_group_name_H-M   'P 1'
#
loop_
_entity.id
_entity.type
_entity.pdbx_description
1 polymer ?
#
loop_
_entity_poly.entity_id
_entity_poly.type
_entity_poly.pdbx_seq_one_letter_code
_entity_poly.pdbx_strand_id
1 'polypeptide(L)'
;MIAALLLLAPSLAPAQPAQDAQAAKIRDAFNSAYGKALSAEFGKSLRDNADPACLASKGIEAGQLEARGRDVVIKWGARLIDGTDALIDQNVYAEKFPAAAELDRLQQNADVKKYLALAAPMQQAKILDTVFEQFDRYALVSRIKLTAVSPLATGNDELLRKNPTEATEDALEAFSKRNKSKALTRFLDLSEQASAVRAAAIAKDKVPPGAPLSFLKGIEADLAGLCIGSRR
;
A
#
# COMPACT_ATOMS: atom_id res chain seq x y z
N MET A 1 6.77 -10.76 -16.91
CA MET A 1 6.11 -9.48 -16.58
C MET A 1 4.57 -9.57 -16.57
N ILE A 2 3.96 -10.68 -16.14
CA ILE A 2 2.48 -10.81 -16.03
C ILE A 2 2.01 -10.59 -14.58
N ALA A 3 2.90 -10.74 -13.58
CA ALA A 3 2.55 -10.66 -12.16
C ALA A 3 2.31 -9.23 -11.62
N ALA A 4 2.86 -8.19 -12.27
CA ALA A 4 2.92 -6.83 -11.72
C ALA A 4 1.58 -6.05 -11.73
N LEU A 5 0.57 -6.51 -12.48
CA LEU A 5 -0.66 -5.74 -12.76
C LEU A 5 -1.90 -6.18 -11.96
N LEU A 6 -1.86 -7.27 -11.19
CA LEU A 6 -3.05 -7.91 -10.62
C LEU A 6 -3.26 -7.69 -9.12
N LEU A 7 -3.30 -6.45 -8.60
CA LEU A 7 -3.27 -6.27 -7.14
C LEU A 7 -4.38 -5.40 -6.56
N LEU A 8 -5.42 -5.11 -7.34
CA LEU A 8 -6.63 -4.46 -6.86
C LEU A 8 -7.89 -5.08 -7.49
N ALA A 9 -8.01 -6.41 -7.46
CA ALA A 9 -9.34 -7.01 -7.58
C ALA A 9 -10.16 -6.50 -6.38
N PRO A 10 -11.26 -5.75 -6.60
CA PRO A 10 -12.07 -5.28 -5.49
C PRO A 10 -12.63 -6.50 -4.75
N SER A 11 -12.40 -6.57 -3.45
CA SER A 11 -13.20 -7.45 -2.60
C SER A 11 -14.60 -6.83 -2.51
N LEU A 12 -15.61 -7.43 -3.13
CA LEU A 12 -17.02 -7.15 -2.84
C LEU A 12 -17.42 -7.74 -1.47
N ALA A 13 -16.64 -7.45 -0.43
CA ALA A 13 -17.03 -7.73 0.95
C ALA A 13 -18.09 -6.68 1.36
N PRO A 14 -19.11 -7.07 2.15
CA PRO A 14 -20.13 -6.14 2.60
C PRO A 14 -19.50 -4.98 3.40
N ALA A 15 -20.14 -3.81 3.30
CA ALA A 15 -19.66 -2.52 3.77
C ALA A 15 -19.28 -2.50 5.26
N GLN A 16 -18.01 -2.78 5.56
CA GLN A 16 -17.30 -2.02 6.57
C GLN A 16 -17.11 -0.60 6.02
N PRO A 17 -17.10 0.45 6.86
CA PRO A 17 -16.69 1.78 6.40
C PRO A 17 -15.38 1.62 5.64
N ALA A 18 -15.32 2.06 4.37
CA ALA A 18 -14.23 1.72 3.44
C ALA A 18 -12.83 2.01 4.05
N GLN A 19 -12.75 3.07 4.86
CA GLN A 19 -11.55 3.49 5.56
C GLN A 19 -11.06 2.49 6.63
N ASP A 20 -11.97 1.81 7.34
CA ASP A 20 -11.60 0.81 8.35
C ASP A 20 -11.07 -0.47 7.71
N ALA A 21 -11.64 -0.85 6.56
CA ALA A 21 -11.19 -2.01 5.79
C ALA A 21 -9.79 -1.78 5.19
N GLN A 22 -9.54 -0.59 4.64
CA GLN A 22 -8.23 -0.27 4.07
C GLN A 22 -7.16 -0.14 5.15
N ALA A 23 -7.46 0.51 6.28
CA ALA A 23 -6.56 0.55 7.43
C ALA A 23 -6.26 -0.85 7.97
N ALA A 24 -7.23 -1.77 7.99
CA ALA A 24 -7.00 -3.17 8.35
C ALA A 24 -6.01 -3.86 7.41
N LYS A 25 -6.17 -3.72 6.09
CA LYS A 25 -5.24 -4.29 5.10
C LYS A 25 -3.81 -3.79 5.27
N ILE A 26 -3.63 -2.50 5.50
CA ILE A 26 -2.29 -1.92 5.73
C ILE A 26 -1.71 -2.43 7.05
N ARG A 27 -2.54 -2.53 8.10
CA ARG A 27 -2.11 -3.12 9.39
C ARG A 27 -1.66 -4.57 9.23
N ASP A 28 -2.39 -5.36 8.44
CA ASP A 28 -2.00 -6.74 8.13
C ASP A 28 -0.68 -6.79 7.35
N ALA A 29 -0.46 -5.86 6.41
CA ALA A 29 0.82 -5.75 5.71
C ALA A 29 1.98 -5.44 6.66
N PHE A 30 1.77 -4.57 7.66
CA PHE A 30 2.76 -4.29 8.71
C PHE A 30 3.09 -5.51 9.58
N ASN A 31 2.22 -6.53 9.66
CA ASN A 31 2.51 -7.77 10.39
C ASN A 31 3.45 -8.72 9.63
N SER A 32 3.68 -8.50 8.33
CA SER A 32 4.65 -9.25 7.53
C SER A 32 6.09 -9.00 7.98
N ALA A 33 7.03 -9.88 7.58
CA ALA A 33 8.45 -9.70 7.90
C ALA A 33 9.00 -8.39 7.31
N TYR A 34 8.63 -8.07 6.06
CA TYR A 34 9.02 -6.82 5.41
C TYR A 34 8.38 -5.59 6.07
N GLY A 35 7.09 -5.68 6.43
CA GLY A 35 6.40 -4.61 7.16
C GLY A 35 7.00 -4.30 8.52
N LYS A 36 7.44 -5.32 9.27
CA LYS A 36 8.19 -5.12 10.52
C LYS A 36 9.53 -4.44 10.30
N ALA A 37 10.25 -4.78 9.23
CA ALA A 37 11.51 -4.15 8.89
C ALA A 37 11.33 -2.67 8.52
N LEU A 38 10.31 -2.35 7.71
CA LEU A 38 9.93 -0.96 7.38
C LEU A 38 9.52 -0.17 8.63
N SER A 39 8.73 -0.78 9.52
CA SER A 39 8.33 -0.18 10.80
C SER A 39 9.56 0.19 11.63
N ALA A 40 10.53 -0.72 11.77
CA ALA A 40 11.75 -0.48 12.53
C ALA A 40 12.60 0.66 11.94
N GLU A 41 12.76 0.68 10.61
CA GLU A 41 13.50 1.77 9.93
C GLU A 41 12.77 3.11 10.08
N PHE A 42 11.44 3.13 10.00
CA PHE A 42 10.67 4.33 10.28
C PHE A 42 10.79 4.78 11.74
N GLY A 43 10.76 3.85 12.68
CA GLY A 43 10.99 4.11 14.11
C GLY A 43 12.37 4.73 14.37
N LYS A 44 13.40 4.33 13.62
CA LYS A 44 14.72 4.97 13.65
C LYS A 44 14.66 6.39 13.10
N SER A 45 14.06 6.60 11.92
CA SER A 45 13.88 7.93 11.33
C SER A 45 13.15 8.89 12.30
N LEU A 46 12.11 8.43 12.99
CA LEU A 46 11.38 9.22 13.98
C LEU A 46 12.27 9.60 15.17
N ARG A 47 13.00 8.64 15.74
CA ARG A 47 13.89 8.89 16.89
C ARG A 47 15.01 9.86 16.54
N ASP A 48 15.56 9.77 15.34
CA ASP A 48 16.67 10.62 14.90
C ASP A 48 16.22 12.07 14.62
N ASN A 49 14.94 12.26 14.31
CA ASN A 49 14.44 13.57 13.86
C ASN A 49 13.53 14.30 14.86
N ALA A 50 12.90 13.59 15.80
CA ALA A 50 12.03 14.17 16.80
C ALA A 50 12.75 15.16 17.71
N ASP A 51 12.05 16.24 18.08
CA ASP A 51 12.55 17.23 19.03
C ASP A 51 12.55 16.66 20.46
N PRO A 52 13.72 16.49 21.12
CA PRO A 52 13.80 15.90 22.45
C PRO A 52 13.08 16.70 23.54
N ALA A 53 13.08 18.03 23.44
CA ALA A 53 12.38 18.89 24.42
C ALA A 53 10.85 18.75 24.26
N CYS A 54 10.38 18.65 23.02
CA CYS A 54 8.98 18.33 22.74
C CYS A 54 8.60 16.96 23.31
N LEU A 55 9.43 15.92 23.07
CA LEU A 55 9.16 14.57 23.57
C LEU A 55 9.05 14.55 25.10
N ALA A 56 10.00 15.20 25.80
CA ALA A 56 9.99 15.33 27.25
C ALA A 56 8.74 16.07 27.75
N SER A 57 8.36 17.19 27.11
CA SER A 57 7.17 17.96 27.50
C SER A 57 5.85 17.20 27.30
N LYS A 58 5.79 16.30 26.31
CA LYS A 58 4.63 15.46 26.01
C LYS A 58 4.63 14.11 26.74
N GLY A 59 5.69 13.79 27.49
CA GLY A 59 5.86 12.49 28.14
C GLY A 59 5.87 11.32 27.13
N ILE A 60 6.46 11.53 25.95
CA ILE A 60 6.58 10.51 24.92
C ILE A 60 7.96 9.89 25.00
N GLU A 61 8.02 8.62 25.41
CA GLU A 61 9.26 7.87 25.43
C GLU A 61 9.71 7.51 24.00
N ALA A 62 11.02 7.55 23.75
CA ALA A 62 11.58 7.24 22.43
C ALA A 62 11.17 5.84 21.92
N GLY A 63 11.01 4.86 22.83
CA GLY A 63 10.55 3.51 22.50
C GLY A 63 9.09 3.43 22.02
N GLN A 64 8.28 4.48 22.23
CA GLN A 64 6.90 4.54 21.76
C GLN A 64 6.78 5.07 20.32
N LEU A 65 7.82 5.72 19.80
CA LEU A 65 7.76 6.41 18.51
C LEU A 65 7.49 5.47 17.34
N GLU A 66 8.06 4.26 17.35
CA GLU A 66 7.82 3.28 16.28
C GLU A 66 6.33 2.92 16.18
N ALA A 67 5.72 2.49 17.28
CA ALA A 67 4.31 2.07 17.29
C ALA A 67 3.38 3.24 16.94
N ARG A 68 3.58 4.42 17.55
CA ARG A 68 2.77 5.60 17.27
C ARG A 68 2.94 6.10 15.83
N GLY A 69 4.17 6.07 15.32
CA GLY A 69 4.47 6.41 13.94
C GLY A 69 3.80 5.47 12.95
N ARG A 70 3.89 4.16 13.18
CA ARG A 70 3.20 3.16 12.37
C ARG A 70 1.69 3.43 12.29
N ASP A 71 1.06 3.80 13.40
CA ASP A 71 -0.38 4.13 13.41
C ASP A 71 -0.70 5.37 12.56
N VAL A 72 0.17 6.38 12.55
CA VAL A 72 0.06 7.53 11.64
C VAL A 72 0.17 7.08 10.18
N VAL A 73 1.17 6.26 9.85
CA VAL A 73 1.36 5.76 8.48
C VAL A 73 0.18 4.89 8.03
N ILE A 74 -0.39 4.05 8.91
CA ILE A 74 -1.61 3.28 8.60
C ILE A 74 -2.78 4.20 8.29
N LYS A 75 -3.05 5.19 9.14
CA LYS A 75 -4.16 6.15 8.97
C LYS A 75 -4.06 6.89 7.64
N TRP A 76 -2.87 7.43 7.34
CA TRP A 76 -2.67 8.26 6.15
C TRP A 76 -2.44 7.44 4.89
N GLY A 77 -1.86 6.24 5.00
CA GLY A 77 -1.80 5.27 3.92
C GLY A 77 -3.18 4.80 3.48
N ALA A 78 -4.12 4.62 4.44
CA ALA A 78 -5.51 4.29 4.11
C ALA A 78 -6.16 5.43 3.33
N ARG A 79 -6.03 6.67 3.83
CA ARG A 79 -6.53 7.87 3.14
C ARG A 79 -5.93 8.05 1.75
N LEU A 80 -4.64 7.76 1.57
CA LEU A 80 -3.95 7.82 0.28
C LEU A 80 -4.54 6.83 -0.72
N ILE A 81 -4.74 5.58 -0.31
CA ILE A 81 -5.28 4.52 -1.16
C ILE A 81 -6.76 4.80 -1.47
N ASP A 82 -7.58 5.12 -0.46
CA ASP A 82 -8.99 5.47 -0.63
C ASP A 82 -9.15 6.68 -1.55
N GLY A 83 -8.33 7.71 -1.37
CA GLY A 83 -8.33 8.91 -2.21
C GLY A 83 -7.97 8.60 -3.66
N THR A 84 -7.01 7.69 -3.89
CA THR A 84 -6.63 7.25 -5.23
C THR A 84 -7.73 6.40 -5.87
N ASP A 85 -8.36 5.51 -5.10
CA ASP A 85 -9.46 4.65 -5.57
C ASP A 85 -10.73 5.45 -5.89
N ALA A 86 -10.98 6.54 -5.16
CA ALA A 86 -12.09 7.47 -5.42
C ALA A 86 -11.97 8.20 -6.77
N LEU A 87 -10.79 8.18 -7.41
CA LEU A 87 -10.60 8.75 -8.75
C LEU A 87 -11.10 7.83 -9.87
N ILE A 88 -11.44 6.58 -9.56
CA ILE A 88 -11.94 5.62 -10.54
C ILE A 88 -13.43 5.86 -10.76
N ASP A 89 -13.81 6.18 -11.99
CA ASP A 89 -15.21 6.23 -12.38
C ASP A 89 -15.80 4.82 -12.43
N GLN A 90 -16.61 4.49 -11.42
CA GLN A 90 -17.19 3.16 -11.26
C GLN A 90 -18.19 2.82 -12.37
N ASN A 91 -18.85 3.82 -12.97
CA ASN A 91 -19.78 3.57 -14.08
C ASN A 91 -18.99 3.21 -15.34
N VAL A 92 -17.94 3.98 -15.66
CA VAL A 92 -17.05 3.68 -16.79
C VAL A 92 -16.35 2.33 -16.60
N TYR A 93 -15.92 2.02 -15.37
CA TYR A 93 -15.32 0.73 -15.06
C TYR A 93 -16.31 -0.42 -15.29
N ALA A 94 -17.53 -0.33 -14.74
CA ALA A 94 -18.55 -1.36 -14.88
C ALA A 94 -18.99 -1.57 -16.34
N GLU A 95 -19.13 -0.47 -17.10
CA GLU A 95 -19.45 -0.51 -18.53
C GLU A 95 -18.35 -1.23 -19.34
N LYS A 96 -17.09 -0.90 -19.08
CA LYS A 96 -15.94 -1.42 -19.83
C LYS A 96 -15.45 -2.79 -19.34
N PHE A 97 -15.84 -3.21 -18.14
CA PHE A 97 -15.51 -4.51 -17.58
C PHE A 97 -16.75 -5.29 -17.12
N PRO A 98 -17.59 -5.78 -18.07
CA PRO A 98 -18.81 -6.53 -17.73
C PRO A 98 -18.51 -7.90 -17.09
N ALA A 99 -17.26 -8.36 -17.11
CA ALA A 99 -16.83 -9.65 -16.56
C ALA A 99 -16.51 -9.61 -15.05
N ALA A 100 -16.82 -8.52 -14.34
CA ALA A 100 -16.57 -8.40 -12.89
C ALA A 100 -17.14 -9.57 -12.08
N ALA A 101 -18.42 -9.92 -12.31
CA ALA A 101 -19.07 -11.03 -11.61
C ALA A 101 -18.49 -12.42 -11.99
N GLU A 102 -17.87 -12.56 -13.15
CA GLU A 102 -17.13 -13.78 -13.50
C GLU A 102 -15.82 -13.84 -12.72
N LEU A 103 -15.06 -12.73 -12.71
CA LEU A 103 -13.80 -12.62 -11.98
C LEU A 103 -13.99 -12.93 -10.48
N ASP A 104 -15.03 -12.39 -9.85
CA ASP A 104 -15.34 -12.64 -8.44
C ASP A 104 -15.68 -14.10 -8.16
N ARG A 105 -16.43 -14.76 -9.05
CA ARG A 105 -16.74 -16.19 -8.91
C ARG A 105 -15.49 -17.05 -9.05
N LEU A 106 -14.57 -16.70 -9.94
CA LEU A 106 -13.32 -17.45 -10.12
C LEU A 106 -12.46 -17.46 -8.86
N GLN A 107 -12.51 -16.42 -8.03
CA GLN A 107 -11.81 -16.38 -6.73
C GLN A 107 -12.26 -17.51 -5.77
N GLN A 108 -13.41 -18.14 -6.01
CA GLN A 108 -13.87 -19.27 -5.20
C GLN A 108 -13.23 -20.60 -5.60
N ASN A 109 -12.61 -20.69 -6.78
CA ASN A 109 -11.94 -21.88 -7.27
C ASN A 109 -10.67 -22.20 -6.44
N ALA A 110 -10.41 -23.49 -6.20
CA ALA A 110 -9.31 -23.95 -5.36
C ALA A 110 -7.92 -23.54 -5.87
N ASP A 111 -7.68 -23.57 -7.19
CA ASP A 111 -6.39 -23.19 -7.77
C ASP A 111 -6.19 -21.67 -7.71
N VAL A 112 -7.27 -20.91 -7.93
CA VAL A 112 -7.25 -19.45 -7.80
C VAL A 112 -7.01 -19.04 -6.35
N LYS A 113 -7.65 -19.69 -5.37
CA LYS A 113 -7.39 -19.45 -3.94
C LYS A 113 -5.93 -19.71 -3.57
N LYS A 114 -5.34 -20.80 -4.06
CA LYS A 114 -3.92 -21.09 -3.86
C LYS A 114 -3.03 -20.05 -4.50
N TYR A 115 -3.33 -19.64 -5.73
CA TYR A 115 -2.60 -18.57 -6.42
C TYR A 115 -2.64 -17.26 -5.63
N LEU A 116 -3.83 -16.84 -5.17
CA LEU A 116 -4.00 -15.62 -4.38
C LEU A 116 -3.28 -15.69 -3.03
N ALA A 117 -3.30 -16.85 -2.36
CA ALA A 117 -2.54 -17.06 -1.13
C ALA A 117 -1.02 -16.95 -1.35
N LEU A 118 -0.52 -17.48 -2.47
CA LEU A 118 0.89 -17.31 -2.86
C LEU A 118 1.23 -15.85 -3.18
N ALA A 119 0.29 -15.09 -3.75
CA ALA A 119 0.51 -13.69 -4.11
C ALA A 119 0.45 -12.72 -2.92
N ALA A 120 -0.10 -13.15 -1.78
CA ALA A 120 -0.36 -12.28 -0.63
C ALA A 120 0.89 -11.54 -0.09
N PRO A 121 2.09 -12.15 0.04
CA PRO A 121 3.28 -11.44 0.50
C PRO A 121 3.68 -10.28 -0.41
N MET A 122 3.62 -10.47 -1.73
CA MET A 122 3.88 -9.42 -2.72
C MET A 122 2.81 -8.32 -2.66
N GLN A 123 1.54 -8.67 -2.45
CA GLN A 123 0.46 -7.69 -2.26
C GLN A 123 0.72 -6.78 -1.05
N GLN A 124 1.10 -7.39 0.08
CA GLN A 124 1.45 -6.67 1.30
C GLN A 124 2.65 -5.75 1.10
N ALA A 125 3.71 -6.24 0.44
CA ALA A 125 4.89 -5.45 0.13
C ALA A 125 4.55 -4.24 -0.76
N LYS A 126 3.78 -4.44 -1.84
CA LYS A 126 3.37 -3.35 -2.74
C LYS A 126 2.54 -2.27 -2.03
N ILE A 127 1.64 -2.66 -1.12
CA ILE A 127 0.88 -1.70 -0.30
C ILE A 127 1.85 -0.83 0.50
N LEU A 128 2.81 -1.45 1.19
CA LEU A 128 3.76 -0.74 2.03
C LEU A 128 4.73 0.12 1.22
N ASP A 129 5.26 -0.38 0.11
CA ASP A 129 6.13 0.36 -0.80
C ASP A 129 5.41 1.60 -1.34
N THR A 130 4.17 1.43 -1.81
CA THR A 130 3.34 2.55 -2.28
C THR A 130 3.16 3.60 -1.18
N VAL A 131 2.81 3.17 0.04
CA VAL A 131 2.58 4.10 1.16
C VAL A 131 3.86 4.83 1.56
N PHE A 132 4.97 4.12 1.75
CA PHE A 132 6.23 4.73 2.18
C PHE A 132 6.86 5.60 1.09
N GLU A 133 6.78 5.22 -0.19
CA GLU A 133 7.25 6.06 -1.29
C GLU A 133 6.49 7.40 -1.36
N GLN A 134 5.15 7.35 -1.26
CA GLN A 134 4.36 8.59 -1.28
C GLN A 134 4.57 9.41 0.00
N PHE A 135 4.74 8.76 1.15
CA PHE A 135 5.05 9.43 2.40
C PHE A 135 6.42 10.13 2.36
N ASP A 136 7.46 9.45 1.88
CA ASP A 136 8.81 10.00 1.71
C ASP A 136 8.82 11.18 0.73
N ARG A 137 8.13 11.02 -0.41
CA ARG A 137 7.96 12.09 -1.39
C ARG A 137 7.21 13.28 -0.81
N TYR A 138 6.17 13.05 -0.01
CA TYR A 138 5.44 14.10 0.68
C TYR A 138 6.32 14.81 1.70
N ALA A 139 7.04 14.06 2.54
CA ALA A 139 7.95 14.62 3.54
C ALA A 139 9.03 15.49 2.89
N LEU A 140 9.55 15.09 1.72
CA LEU A 140 10.50 15.88 0.96
C LEU A 140 9.87 17.20 0.45
N VAL A 141 8.73 17.13 -0.24
CA VAL A 141 8.09 18.30 -0.86
C VAL A 141 7.57 19.29 0.20
N SER A 142 6.99 18.77 1.28
CA SER A 142 6.44 19.56 2.39
C SER A 142 7.50 19.99 3.40
N ARG A 143 8.78 19.70 3.14
CA ARG A 143 9.92 20.00 4.02
C ARG A 143 9.67 19.51 5.45
N ILE A 144 9.23 18.28 5.62
CA ILE A 144 9.09 17.64 6.94
C ILE A 144 10.46 17.08 7.33
N LYS A 145 10.87 17.31 8.58
CA LYS A 145 12.13 16.80 9.11
C LYS A 145 11.98 15.31 9.44
N LEU A 146 11.98 14.49 8.40
CA LEU A 146 12.05 13.03 8.48
C LEU A 146 13.03 12.51 7.44
N THR A 147 13.81 11.52 7.83
CA THR A 147 14.63 10.73 6.91
C THR A 147 13.71 9.76 6.16
N ALA A 148 13.96 9.57 4.87
CA ALA A 148 13.22 8.63 4.04
C ALA A 148 13.37 7.19 4.56
N VAL A 149 12.38 6.35 4.30
CA VAL A 149 12.34 4.94 4.74
C VAL A 149 12.36 3.98 3.56
N SER A 150 11.73 4.34 2.44
CA SER A 150 11.63 3.48 1.26
C SER A 150 13.02 3.05 0.79
N PRO A 151 13.24 1.75 0.51
CA PRO A 151 14.50 1.27 -0.07
C PRO A 151 14.88 2.01 -1.35
N LEU A 152 13.90 2.40 -2.18
CA LEU A 152 14.16 3.14 -3.42
C LEU A 152 14.68 4.56 -3.17
N ALA A 153 14.24 5.20 -2.08
CA ALA A 153 14.68 6.54 -1.72
C ALA A 153 16.03 6.54 -0.97
N THR A 154 16.36 5.45 -0.27
CA THR A 154 17.51 5.38 0.64
C THR A 154 18.68 4.55 0.10
N GLY A 155 18.44 3.66 -0.87
CA GLY A 155 19.42 2.66 -1.29
C GLY A 155 19.71 1.60 -0.22
N ASN A 156 18.78 1.38 0.73
CA ASN A 156 18.96 0.40 1.80
C ASN A 156 18.80 -1.03 1.27
N ASP A 157 19.91 -1.64 0.85
CA ASP A 157 19.98 -3.01 0.33
C ASP A 157 19.48 -4.07 1.33
N GLU A 158 19.68 -3.86 2.64
CA GLU A 158 19.20 -4.83 3.63
C GLU A 158 17.67 -4.89 3.64
N LEU A 159 17.03 -3.71 3.58
CA LEU A 159 15.58 -3.61 3.52
C LEU A 159 15.05 -4.10 2.17
N LEU A 160 15.74 -3.79 1.08
CA LEU A 160 15.39 -4.29 -0.27
C LEU A 160 15.41 -5.82 -0.33
N ARG A 161 16.42 -6.49 0.24
CA ARG A 161 16.50 -7.97 0.29
C ARG A 161 15.40 -8.63 1.11
N LYS A 162 14.74 -7.89 2.02
CA LYS A 162 13.58 -8.40 2.79
C LYS A 162 12.27 -8.25 2.02
N ASN A 163 12.24 -7.53 0.90
CA ASN A 163 11.05 -7.40 0.07
C ASN A 163 10.76 -8.75 -0.61
N PRO A 164 9.58 -9.36 -0.38
CA PRO A 164 9.28 -10.71 -0.88
C PRO A 164 8.89 -10.74 -2.36
N THR A 165 8.88 -9.61 -3.07
CA THR A 165 8.31 -9.50 -4.43
C THR A 165 8.96 -10.49 -5.41
N GLU A 166 10.28 -10.46 -5.58
CA GLU A 166 10.98 -11.35 -6.54
C GLU A 166 10.72 -12.84 -6.24
N ALA A 167 10.91 -13.25 -4.98
CA ALA A 167 10.66 -14.62 -4.56
C ALA A 167 9.19 -15.05 -4.75
N THR A 168 8.24 -14.11 -4.59
CA THR A 168 6.81 -14.37 -4.82
C THR A 168 6.50 -14.50 -6.30
N GLU A 169 7.08 -13.64 -7.15
CA GLU A 169 6.90 -13.71 -8.60
C GLU A 169 7.40 -15.06 -9.15
N ASP A 170 8.57 -15.52 -8.71
CA ASP A 170 9.12 -16.83 -9.07
C ASP A 170 8.17 -17.97 -8.65
N ALA A 171 7.62 -17.90 -7.44
CA ALA A 171 6.68 -18.89 -6.93
C ALA A 171 5.36 -18.91 -7.72
N LEU A 172 4.82 -17.73 -8.08
CA LEU A 172 3.61 -17.61 -8.89
C LEU A 172 3.81 -18.11 -10.31
N GLU A 173 4.97 -17.83 -10.92
CA GLU A 173 5.33 -18.33 -12.24
C GLU A 173 5.46 -19.86 -12.23
N ALA A 174 6.19 -20.41 -11.25
CA ALA A 174 6.31 -21.85 -11.08
C ALA A 174 4.96 -22.52 -10.84
N PHE A 175 4.09 -21.91 -10.03
CA PHE A 175 2.74 -22.40 -9.78
C PHE A 175 1.89 -22.42 -11.05
N SER A 176 1.90 -21.33 -11.82
CA SER A 176 1.09 -21.18 -13.05
C SER A 176 1.56 -22.10 -14.16
N LYS A 177 2.88 -22.34 -14.28
CA LYS A 177 3.45 -23.31 -15.22
C LYS A 177 2.99 -24.74 -14.93
N ARG A 178 2.87 -25.09 -13.65
CA ARG A 178 2.45 -26.43 -13.18
C ARG A 178 0.94 -26.62 -13.18
N ASN A 179 0.18 -25.57 -12.85
CA ASN A 179 -1.28 -25.62 -12.69
C ASN A 179 -1.96 -24.89 -13.86
N LYS A 180 -2.31 -25.64 -14.91
CA LYS A 180 -2.94 -25.08 -16.12
C LYS A 180 -4.47 -25.21 -16.11
N SER A 181 -5.10 -25.04 -14.95
CA SER A 181 -6.55 -25.15 -14.89
C SER A 181 -7.21 -24.00 -15.66
N LYS A 182 -8.34 -24.30 -16.32
CA LYS A 182 -9.10 -23.31 -17.08
C LYS A 182 -9.52 -22.14 -16.21
N ALA A 183 -9.87 -22.40 -14.95
CA ALA A 183 -10.26 -21.39 -13.99
C ALA A 183 -9.11 -20.44 -13.65
N LEU A 184 -7.91 -20.96 -13.38
CA LEU A 184 -6.75 -20.10 -13.10
C LEU A 184 -6.37 -19.27 -14.32
N THR A 185 -6.31 -19.88 -15.51
CA THR A 185 -5.99 -19.17 -16.75
C THR A 185 -6.98 -18.02 -16.99
N ARG A 186 -8.29 -18.31 -16.90
CA ARG A 186 -9.33 -17.30 -17.07
C ARG A 186 -9.26 -16.21 -16.01
N PHE A 187 -8.94 -16.55 -14.77
CA PHE A 187 -8.77 -15.59 -13.68
C PHE A 187 -7.64 -14.60 -13.98
N LEU A 188 -6.48 -15.09 -14.45
CA LEU A 188 -5.34 -14.24 -14.79
C LEU A 188 -5.68 -13.29 -15.96
N ASP A 189 -6.27 -13.83 -17.03
CA ASP A 189 -6.68 -13.05 -18.20
C ASP A 189 -7.67 -11.93 -17.84
N LEU A 190 -8.67 -12.25 -17.00
CA LEU A 190 -9.66 -11.27 -16.56
C LEU A 190 -9.09 -10.26 -15.58
N SER A 191 -8.13 -10.66 -14.74
CA SER A 191 -7.49 -9.75 -13.81
C SER A 191 -6.63 -8.72 -14.56
N GLU A 192 -5.98 -9.10 -15.66
CA GLU A 192 -5.18 -8.20 -16.50
C GLU A 192 -6.09 -7.18 -17.18
N GLN A 193 -7.19 -7.64 -17.77
CA GLN A 193 -8.22 -6.78 -18.35
C GLN A 193 -8.82 -5.82 -17.33
N ALA A 194 -9.17 -6.31 -16.13
CA ALA A 194 -9.69 -5.49 -15.04
C ALA A 194 -8.71 -4.37 -14.66
N SER A 195 -7.42 -4.68 -14.56
CA SER A 195 -6.37 -3.70 -14.25
C SER A 195 -6.25 -2.62 -15.33
N ALA A 196 -6.24 -3.02 -16.60
CA ALA A 196 -6.19 -2.09 -17.73
C ALA A 196 -7.43 -1.19 -17.78
N VAL A 197 -8.63 -1.75 -17.58
CA VAL A 197 -9.88 -0.98 -17.55
C VAL A 197 -9.90 -0.03 -16.36
N ARG A 198 -9.46 -0.47 -15.17
CA ARG A 198 -9.37 0.37 -13.97
C ARG A 198 -8.48 1.59 -14.21
N ALA A 199 -7.30 1.40 -14.81
CA ALA A 199 -6.41 2.50 -15.16
C ALA A 199 -7.05 3.46 -16.18
N ALA A 200 -7.76 2.92 -17.18
CA ALA A 200 -8.46 3.72 -18.18
C ALA A 200 -9.72 4.44 -17.64
N ALA A 201 -10.26 3.98 -16.51
CA ALA A 201 -11.44 4.54 -15.85
C ALA A 201 -11.11 5.66 -14.85
N ILE A 202 -9.85 6.05 -14.70
CA ILE A 202 -9.49 7.21 -13.88
C ILE A 202 -10.12 8.48 -14.47
N ALA A 203 -10.99 9.13 -13.70
CA ALA A 203 -11.64 10.39 -14.03
C ALA A 203 -10.64 11.55 -13.92
N LYS A 204 -9.93 11.81 -15.03
CA LYS A 204 -8.82 12.79 -15.09
C LYS A 204 -9.24 14.20 -14.66
N ASP A 205 -10.49 14.58 -14.90
CA ASP A 205 -11.11 15.84 -14.51
C ASP A 205 -11.36 15.96 -13.00
N LYS A 206 -11.43 14.83 -12.28
CA LYS A 206 -11.63 14.77 -10.83
C LYS A 206 -10.32 14.62 -10.04
N VAL A 207 -9.17 14.53 -10.71
CA VAL A 207 -7.86 14.41 -10.06
C VAL A 207 -7.50 15.74 -9.40
N PRO A 208 -7.36 15.81 -8.07
CA PRO A 208 -7.03 17.05 -7.40
C PRO A 208 -5.60 17.50 -7.76
N PRO A 209 -5.32 18.82 -7.83
CA PRO A 209 -3.98 19.33 -8.03
C PRO A 209 -2.99 18.77 -6.99
N GLY A 210 -1.87 18.23 -7.47
CA GLY A 210 -0.85 17.64 -6.61
C GLY A 210 -1.14 16.22 -6.13
N ALA A 211 -2.15 15.54 -6.68
CA ALA A 211 -2.35 14.11 -6.43
C ALA A 211 -1.11 13.28 -6.84
N PRO A 212 -0.81 12.17 -6.14
CA PRO A 212 -1.53 11.67 -4.96
C PRO A 212 -1.11 12.35 -3.64
N LEU A 213 -0.08 13.20 -3.66
CA LEU A 213 0.47 13.85 -2.45
C LEU A 213 -0.56 14.71 -1.72
N SER A 214 -1.51 15.31 -2.44
CA SER A 214 -2.62 16.07 -1.85
C SER A 214 -3.46 15.26 -0.85
N PHE A 215 -3.51 13.93 -0.97
CA PHE A 215 -4.25 13.07 -0.03
C PHE A 215 -3.55 12.93 1.33
N LEU A 216 -2.25 13.24 1.41
CA LEU A 216 -1.47 13.26 2.65
C LEU A 216 -1.52 14.64 3.34
N LYS A 217 -2.16 15.64 2.74
CA LYS A 217 -2.28 16.97 3.33
C LYS A 217 -2.97 16.93 4.71
N GLY A 218 -2.28 17.44 5.72
CA GLY A 218 -2.71 17.44 7.12
C GLY A 218 -1.98 16.42 8.00
N ILE A 219 -1.17 15.54 7.42
CA ILE A 219 -0.33 14.60 8.16
C ILE A 219 0.66 15.30 9.10
N GLU A 220 1.00 16.55 8.81
CA GLU A 220 1.86 17.40 9.63
C GLU A 220 1.34 17.53 11.06
N ALA A 221 0.02 17.58 11.26
CA ALA A 221 -0.56 17.70 12.58
C ALA A 221 -0.31 16.44 13.44
N ASP A 222 -0.48 15.27 12.83
CA ASP A 222 -0.21 13.99 13.51
C ASP A 222 1.29 13.80 13.76
N LEU A 223 2.14 14.18 12.78
CA LEU A 223 3.59 14.14 12.92
C LEU A 223 4.12 15.14 13.96
N ALA A 224 3.54 16.34 14.06
CA ALA A 224 3.83 17.28 15.14
C ALA A 224 3.40 16.72 16.50
N GLY A 225 2.34 15.90 16.54
CA GLY A 225 1.97 15.09 17.69
C GLY A 225 3.08 14.12 18.14
N LEU A 226 3.93 13.69 17.22
CA LEU A 226 5.14 12.87 17.44
C LEU A 226 6.42 13.69 17.54
N CYS A 227 6.32 15.00 17.74
CA CYS A 227 7.46 15.92 17.83
C CYS A 227 8.32 16.01 16.57
N ILE A 228 7.74 15.71 15.41
CA ILE A 228 8.36 15.89 14.10
C ILE A 228 7.96 17.25 13.54
N GLY A 229 8.96 18.10 13.30
CA GLY A 229 8.78 19.46 12.77
C GLY A 229 9.09 19.59 11.27
N SER A 230 9.14 20.84 10.81
CA SER A 230 9.62 21.17 9.45
C SER A 230 11.15 21.25 9.41
N ARG A 231 11.75 20.93 8.26
CA ARG A 231 13.14 21.26 7.91
C ARG A 231 13.21 22.77 7.70
N ARG A 232 13.99 23.45 8.53
CA ARG A 232 14.37 24.85 8.31
C ARG A 232 15.27 24.95 7.09
#